data_AF-A0AAN6X5C3-F1
#
_entry.id   AF-A0AAN6X5C3-F1
#
_cell.length_a   1.000
_cell.length_b   1.000
_cell.length_c   1.000
_cell.angle_alpha   90.00
_cell.angle_beta   90.00
_cell.angle_gamma   90.00
#
_symmetry.space_group_name_H-M   'P 1'
#
loop_
_entity.id
_entity.type
_entity.pdbx_description
1 polymer ?
#
loop_
_entity_poly.entity_id
_entity_poly.type
_entity_poly.pdbx_seq_one_letter_code
_entity_poly.pdbx_strand_id
1 'polypeptide(L)'
;MAHLLNNTAIFSPSIARAAASAAKDWSYIDTWLAHKFPSNRPPPPFERNPETLKALLALAAANETADEERALLLALESQTLTSLQKSQSKPDGDLLTTTRNSILTSLESSLTRDGSTALTSLANLSLLLLPTPTTPSPVTLAHNLLSLQSQLAQLEQTLSRIETLSSYISSESQSLSTLSSHLNIRPSSSHSDDADETTNPPKSQNYHPHPSLAKSNLAAQRRIKSLSARVQELAAAHASPNLSLDHDRGGTGIQEIHAQEQAYLKLLQQKKDLDAQLASFAGLPHDIDAAREELENLRIELKRTTDERDSVFEGLVERETPKKKGRSGTIGRRG
;
A
#
# COMPACT_ATOMS: atom_id res chain seq x y z
N MET A 1 -7.19 -37.24 -70.63
CA MET A 1 -8.37 -37.61 -69.80
C MET A 1 -8.66 -36.44 -68.88
N ALA A 2 -9.92 -35.99 -68.86
CA ALA A 2 -10.51 -35.03 -67.92
C ALA A 2 -9.88 -33.62 -67.88
N HIS A 3 -10.56 -32.49 -68.01
CA HIS A 3 -11.97 -32.18 -68.24
C HIS A 3 -11.99 -30.72 -68.69
N LEU A 4 -12.63 -30.44 -69.84
CA LEU A 4 -13.05 -29.08 -70.20
C LEU A 4 -14.16 -28.66 -69.21
N LEU A 5 -13.79 -27.98 -68.14
CA LEU A 5 -14.65 -27.18 -67.25
C LEU A 5 -13.74 -26.07 -66.68
N ASN A 6 -13.94 -24.77 -66.83
CA ASN A 6 -15.16 -24.03 -67.10
C ASN A 6 -14.74 -22.66 -67.70
N ASN A 7 -14.71 -22.56 -69.04
CA ASN A 7 -14.50 -21.33 -69.80
C ASN A 7 -15.78 -20.44 -69.79
N THR A 8 -16.53 -20.44 -68.69
CA THR A 8 -17.89 -19.89 -68.58
C THR A 8 -17.96 -18.64 -67.70
N ALA A 9 -16.83 -18.14 -67.19
CA ALA A 9 -16.74 -16.86 -66.49
C ALA A 9 -16.30 -15.69 -67.41
N ILE A 10 -16.14 -15.92 -68.72
CA ILE A 10 -15.65 -14.91 -69.69
C ILE A 10 -16.80 -14.07 -70.30
N PHE A 11 -18.08 -14.38 -70.00
CA PHE A 11 -19.21 -13.70 -70.64
C PHE A 11 -20.24 -13.11 -69.66
N SER A 12 -19.78 -12.31 -68.71
CA SER A 12 -20.60 -11.24 -68.13
C SER A 12 -19.80 -9.94 -68.20
N PRO A 13 -20.30 -8.88 -68.86
CA PRO A 13 -19.64 -7.58 -68.91
C PRO A 13 -19.25 -7.07 -67.51
N SER A 14 -20.02 -7.41 -66.48
CA SER A 14 -19.73 -7.04 -65.09
C SER A 14 -18.52 -7.77 -64.51
N ILE A 15 -18.35 -9.07 -64.80
CA ILE A 15 -17.20 -9.87 -64.31
C ILE A 15 -15.93 -9.47 -65.06
N ALA A 16 -16.03 -9.27 -66.37
CA ALA A 16 -14.91 -8.76 -67.17
C ALA A 16 -14.47 -7.37 -66.71
N ARG A 17 -15.42 -6.48 -66.36
CA ARG A 17 -15.12 -5.15 -65.82
C ARG A 17 -14.46 -5.22 -64.44
N ALA A 18 -14.92 -6.10 -63.57
CA ALA A 18 -14.33 -6.32 -62.24
C ALA A 18 -12.93 -6.93 -62.32
N ALA A 19 -12.70 -7.88 -63.24
CA ALA A 19 -11.37 -8.44 -63.48
C ALA A 19 -10.42 -7.40 -64.09
N ALA A 20 -10.91 -6.56 -65.02
CA ALA A 20 -10.13 -5.47 -65.59
C ALA A 20 -9.78 -4.38 -64.57
N SER A 21 -10.71 -4.02 -63.67
CA SER A 21 -10.42 -3.08 -62.58
C SER A 21 -9.41 -3.66 -61.59
N ALA A 22 -9.58 -4.93 -61.19
CA ALA A 22 -8.62 -5.59 -60.30
C ALA A 22 -7.23 -5.70 -60.94
N ALA A 23 -7.13 -5.97 -62.24
CA ALA A 23 -5.85 -5.98 -62.95
C ALA A 23 -5.18 -4.60 -62.98
N LYS A 24 -5.96 -3.53 -63.14
CA LYS A 24 -5.47 -2.15 -63.06
C LYS A 24 -4.95 -1.83 -61.65
N ASP A 25 -5.70 -2.20 -60.61
CA ASP A 25 -5.32 -1.95 -59.22
C ASP A 25 -4.04 -2.70 -58.85
N TRP A 26 -3.88 -3.94 -59.33
CA TRP A 26 -2.62 -4.69 -59.20
C TRP A 26 -1.45 -4.02 -59.91
N SER A 27 -1.64 -3.48 -61.12
CA SER A 27 -0.58 -2.74 -61.81
C SER A 27 -0.14 -1.49 -61.05
N TYR A 28 -1.09 -0.77 -60.42
CA TYR A 28 -0.79 0.37 -59.58
C TYR A 28 0.02 -0.06 -58.33
N ILE A 29 -0.42 -1.10 -57.63
CA ILE A 29 0.31 -1.65 -56.48
C ILE A 29 1.73 -2.11 -56.87
N ASP A 30 1.89 -2.79 -58.01
CA ASP A 30 3.20 -3.26 -58.48
C ASP A 30 4.14 -2.07 -58.78
N THR A 31 3.64 -0.98 -59.37
CA THR A 31 4.44 0.24 -59.56
C THR A 31 4.78 0.95 -58.24
N TRP A 32 3.84 0.99 -57.30
CA TRP A 32 4.03 1.60 -55.98
C TRP A 32 5.02 0.80 -55.13
N LEU A 33 4.94 -0.53 -55.12
CA LEU A 33 5.92 -1.40 -54.48
C LEU A 33 7.30 -1.26 -55.13
N ALA A 34 7.39 -1.21 -56.46
CA ALA A 34 8.65 -0.98 -57.15
C ALA A 34 9.31 0.36 -56.80
N HIS A 35 8.52 1.39 -56.45
CA HIS A 35 9.05 2.66 -55.97
C HIS A 35 9.49 2.61 -54.49
N LYS A 36 8.76 1.88 -53.62
CA LYS A 36 9.08 1.79 -52.19
C LYS A 36 10.24 0.83 -51.87
N PHE A 37 10.45 -0.18 -52.70
CA PHE A 37 11.57 -1.11 -52.55
C PHE A 37 12.74 -0.68 -53.44
N PRO A 38 13.98 -0.61 -52.91
CA PRO A 38 15.14 -0.27 -53.72
C PRO A 38 15.35 -1.32 -54.82
N SER A 39 15.90 -0.93 -55.96
CA SER A 39 16.12 -1.81 -57.14
C SER A 39 16.95 -3.07 -56.84
N ASN A 40 17.68 -3.11 -55.71
CA ASN A 40 18.48 -4.23 -55.25
C ASN A 40 17.71 -5.22 -54.33
N ARG A 41 16.46 -4.94 -53.96
CA ARG A 41 15.66 -5.82 -53.11
C ARG A 41 14.22 -5.90 -53.62
N PRO A 42 13.82 -6.99 -54.29
CA PRO A 42 12.42 -7.14 -54.68
C PRO A 42 11.51 -7.24 -53.43
N PRO A 43 10.23 -6.87 -53.56
CA PRO A 43 9.26 -7.06 -52.48
C PRO A 43 9.18 -8.55 -52.09
N PRO A 44 8.96 -8.87 -50.81
CA PRO A 44 8.72 -10.25 -50.38
C PRO A 44 7.58 -10.89 -51.17
N PRO A 45 7.64 -12.20 -51.50
CA PRO A 45 6.54 -12.86 -52.18
C PRO A 45 5.31 -12.89 -51.26
N PHE A 46 4.15 -12.54 -51.81
CA PHE A 46 2.88 -12.56 -51.09
C PHE A 46 1.76 -13.10 -51.99
N GLU A 47 0.70 -13.58 -51.36
CA GLU A 47 -0.46 -14.14 -52.06
C GLU A 47 -1.30 -13.02 -52.70
N ARG A 48 -1.60 -13.14 -53.99
CA ARG A 48 -2.46 -12.21 -54.73
C ARG A 48 -3.94 -12.59 -54.55
N ASN A 49 -4.48 -12.19 -53.40
CA ASN A 49 -5.87 -12.40 -52.99
C ASN A 49 -6.62 -11.04 -53.03
N PRO A 50 -7.94 -10.98 -53.33
CA PRO A 50 -8.71 -9.73 -53.24
C PRO A 50 -8.58 -9.02 -51.87
N GLU A 51 -8.46 -9.76 -50.77
CA GLU A 51 -8.24 -9.17 -49.44
C GLU A 51 -6.87 -8.50 -49.33
N THR A 52 -5.83 -9.09 -49.94
CA THR A 52 -4.48 -8.49 -49.95
C THR A 52 -4.42 -7.28 -50.87
N LEU A 53 -5.13 -7.29 -52.00
CA LEU A 53 -5.31 -6.11 -52.88
C LEU A 53 -5.92 -4.95 -52.10
N LYS A 54 -7.04 -5.20 -51.39
CA LYS A 54 -7.73 -4.18 -50.61
C LYS A 54 -6.85 -3.60 -49.50
N ALA A 55 -6.12 -4.46 -48.79
CA ALA A 55 -5.18 -4.02 -47.75
C ALA A 55 -4.02 -3.20 -48.33
N LEU A 56 -3.45 -3.62 -49.46
CA LEU A 56 -2.35 -2.91 -50.13
C LEU A 56 -2.78 -1.57 -50.73
N LEU A 57 -3.99 -1.46 -51.29
CA LEU A 57 -4.54 -0.17 -51.72
C LEU A 57 -4.76 0.78 -50.55
N ALA A 58 -5.32 0.28 -49.44
CA ALA A 58 -5.51 1.10 -48.23
C ALA A 58 -4.17 1.59 -47.67
N LEU A 59 -3.15 0.73 -47.67
CA LEU A 59 -1.80 1.07 -47.24
C LEU A 59 -1.14 2.07 -48.21
N ALA A 60 -1.28 1.88 -49.52
CA ALA A 60 -0.75 2.80 -50.52
C ALA A 60 -1.35 4.21 -50.35
N ALA A 61 -2.67 4.30 -50.22
CA ALA A 61 -3.36 5.56 -49.94
C ALA A 61 -2.90 6.20 -48.63
N ALA A 62 -2.80 5.42 -47.54
CA ALA A 62 -2.34 5.93 -46.24
C ALA A 62 -0.87 6.42 -46.28
N ASN A 63 -0.01 5.76 -47.07
CA ASN A 63 1.36 6.21 -47.28
C ASN A 63 1.42 7.48 -48.11
N GLU A 64 0.62 7.61 -49.16
CA GLU A 64 0.53 8.83 -49.96
C GLU A 64 0.06 10.01 -49.11
N THR A 65 -0.99 9.85 -48.29
CA THR A 65 -1.44 10.91 -47.37
C THR A 65 -0.36 11.28 -46.36
N ALA A 66 0.36 10.30 -45.81
CA ALA A 66 1.45 10.58 -44.87
C ALA A 66 2.65 11.28 -45.54
N ASP A 67 2.94 10.95 -46.80
CA ASP A 67 3.99 11.59 -47.56
C ASP A 67 3.61 13.04 -47.94
N GLU A 68 2.34 13.30 -48.27
CA GLU A 68 1.81 14.66 -48.48
C GLU A 68 1.88 15.50 -47.21
N GLU A 69 1.46 14.97 -46.06
CA GLU A 69 1.55 15.65 -44.76
C GLU A 69 3.00 16.01 -44.40
N ARG A 70 3.93 15.06 -44.59
CA ARG A 70 5.37 15.33 -44.38
C ARG A 70 5.89 16.40 -45.32
N ALA A 71 5.50 16.38 -46.60
CA ALA A 71 5.91 17.40 -47.55
C ALA A 71 5.41 18.79 -47.14
N LEU A 72 4.17 18.89 -46.64
CA LEU A 72 3.62 20.14 -46.12
C LEU A 72 4.36 20.63 -44.87
N LEU A 73 4.70 19.72 -43.93
CA LEU A 73 5.48 20.07 -42.75
C LEU A 73 6.88 20.57 -43.12
N LEU A 74 7.58 19.88 -44.02
CA LEU A 74 8.91 20.32 -44.49
C LEU A 74 8.84 21.67 -45.23
N ALA A 75 7.78 21.91 -46.00
CA ALA A 75 7.55 23.21 -46.63
C ALA A 75 7.33 24.30 -45.58
N LEU A 76 6.54 24.04 -44.54
CA LEU A 76 6.33 24.97 -43.42
C LEU A 76 7.63 25.22 -42.67
N GLU A 77 8.40 24.18 -42.33
CA GLU A 77 9.68 24.29 -41.65
C GLU A 77 10.68 25.12 -42.46
N SER A 78 10.81 24.85 -43.77
CA SER A 78 11.68 25.67 -44.62
C SER A 78 11.21 27.13 -44.73
N GLN A 79 9.89 27.39 -44.80
CA GLN A 79 9.35 28.75 -44.81
C GLN A 79 9.55 29.49 -43.47
N THR A 80 9.42 28.78 -42.35
CA THR A 80 9.66 29.35 -41.02
C THR A 80 11.14 29.61 -40.79
N LEU A 81 12.03 28.68 -41.19
CA LEU A 81 13.48 28.87 -41.14
C LEU A 81 13.94 30.04 -42.01
N THR A 82 13.43 30.15 -43.24
CA THR A 82 13.75 31.30 -44.12
C THR A 82 13.24 32.62 -43.55
N SER A 83 12.07 32.62 -42.88
CA SER A 83 11.53 33.80 -42.19
C SER A 83 12.38 34.19 -40.97
N LEU A 84 12.84 33.22 -40.18
CA LEU A 84 13.75 33.43 -39.05
C LEU A 84 15.12 33.94 -39.51
N GLN A 85 15.68 33.35 -40.57
CA GLN A 85 16.96 33.75 -41.12
C GLN A 85 16.91 35.18 -41.69
N LYS A 86 15.80 35.55 -42.37
CA LYS A 86 15.54 36.92 -42.84
C LYS A 86 15.34 37.91 -41.69
N SER A 87 14.85 37.44 -40.54
CA SER A 87 14.71 38.24 -39.32
C SER A 87 16.04 38.41 -38.58
N GLN A 88 16.94 37.42 -38.62
CA GLN A 88 18.29 37.49 -38.05
C GLN A 88 19.25 38.37 -38.86
N SER A 89 19.02 38.56 -40.17
CA SER A 89 19.89 39.39 -41.03
C SER A 89 19.70 40.91 -40.86
N LYS A 90 18.79 41.37 -39.99
CA LYS A 90 18.66 42.79 -39.61
C LYS A 90 19.38 43.02 -38.28
N PRO A 91 20.31 43.99 -38.18
CA PRO A 91 21.09 44.23 -36.97
C PRO A 91 20.25 45.02 -35.95
N ASP A 92 19.17 44.44 -35.44
CA ASP A 92 18.30 45.07 -34.45
C ASP A 92 18.26 44.22 -33.18
N GLY A 93 19.21 44.46 -32.28
CA GLY A 93 19.18 43.91 -30.91
C GLY A 93 17.90 44.28 -30.13
N ASP A 94 17.11 45.24 -30.63
CA ASP A 94 15.87 45.72 -30.03
C ASP A 94 14.63 44.89 -30.38
N LEU A 95 14.58 44.19 -31.50
CA LEU A 95 13.38 43.42 -31.86
C LEU A 95 13.29 42.11 -31.08
N LEU A 96 14.41 41.47 -30.79
CA LEU A 96 14.45 40.24 -29.99
C LEU A 96 14.13 40.53 -28.51
N THR A 97 14.57 41.68 -27.99
CA THR A 97 14.21 42.13 -26.64
C THR A 97 12.76 42.57 -26.58
N THR A 98 12.25 43.27 -27.60
CA THR A 98 10.85 43.70 -27.66
C THR A 98 9.90 42.51 -27.78
N THR A 99 10.21 41.52 -28.62
CA THR A 99 9.41 40.29 -28.75
C THR A 99 9.49 39.43 -27.49
N ARG A 100 10.68 39.27 -26.89
CA ARG A 100 10.83 38.64 -25.58
C ARG A 100 9.97 39.33 -24.53
N ASN A 101 10.03 40.66 -24.46
CA ASN A 101 9.26 41.43 -23.49
C ASN A 101 7.76 41.33 -23.75
N SER A 102 7.33 41.30 -25.02
CA SER A 102 5.93 41.06 -25.39
C SER A 102 5.43 39.66 -25.01
N ILE A 103 6.29 38.64 -25.12
CA ILE A 103 5.95 37.27 -24.71
C ILE A 103 5.89 37.19 -23.18
N LEU A 104 6.84 37.83 -22.48
CA LEU A 104 6.86 37.87 -21.02
C LEU A 104 5.64 38.62 -20.46
N THR A 105 5.22 39.73 -21.06
CA THR A 105 4.00 40.46 -20.66
C THR A 105 2.73 39.69 -21.00
N SER A 106 2.70 38.96 -22.13
CA SER A 106 1.59 38.05 -22.44
C SER A 106 1.52 36.88 -21.45
N LEU A 107 2.67 36.34 -21.01
CA LEU A 107 2.72 35.30 -19.99
C LEU A 107 2.28 35.83 -18.62
N GLU A 108 2.75 37.01 -18.23
CA GLU A 108 2.38 37.67 -16.97
C GLU A 108 0.88 37.95 -16.90
N SER A 109 0.28 38.43 -18.00
CA SER A 109 -1.17 38.66 -18.07
C SER A 109 -2.00 37.37 -18.15
N SER A 110 -1.42 36.27 -18.64
CA SER A 110 -2.08 34.95 -18.64
C SER A 110 -2.03 34.22 -17.30
N LEU A 111 -1.24 34.72 -16.34
CA LEU A 111 -1.03 34.05 -15.08
C LEU A 111 -2.13 34.41 -14.07
N THR A 112 -2.77 33.39 -13.49
CA THR A 112 -3.70 33.58 -12.36
C THR A 112 -3.00 34.24 -11.18
N ARG A 113 -3.77 34.93 -10.32
CA ARG A 113 -3.24 35.61 -9.12
C ARG A 113 -2.49 34.67 -8.18
N ASP A 114 -2.97 33.43 -8.03
CA ASP A 114 -2.29 32.43 -7.23
C ASP A 114 -0.95 32.02 -7.88
N GLY A 115 -0.93 31.86 -9.21
CA GLY A 115 0.30 31.60 -9.97
C GLY A 115 1.36 32.71 -9.85
N SER A 116 0.95 33.98 -9.84
CA SER A 116 1.91 35.10 -9.68
C SER A 116 2.47 35.19 -8.26
N THR A 117 1.64 34.92 -7.24
CA THR A 117 2.13 34.82 -5.85
C THR A 117 3.07 33.64 -5.65
N ALA A 118 2.77 32.48 -6.26
CA ALA A 118 3.62 31.30 -6.21
C ALA A 118 4.97 31.54 -6.90
N LEU A 119 4.99 32.10 -8.11
CA LEU A 119 6.24 32.45 -8.80
C LEU A 119 7.05 33.49 -8.04
N THR A 120 6.41 34.51 -7.46
CA THR A 120 7.09 35.52 -6.65
C THR A 120 7.69 34.91 -5.39
N SER A 121 6.98 34.01 -4.72
CA SER A 121 7.50 33.28 -3.57
C SER A 121 8.68 32.40 -3.97
N LEU A 122 8.62 31.70 -5.11
CA LEU A 122 9.70 30.86 -5.61
C LEU A 122 10.92 31.71 -6.00
N ALA A 123 10.73 32.85 -6.64
CA ALA A 123 11.80 33.79 -6.96
C ALA A 123 12.47 34.29 -5.67
N ASN A 124 11.70 34.71 -4.67
CA ASN A 124 12.23 35.15 -3.38
C ASN A 124 12.98 34.02 -2.63
N LEU A 125 12.44 32.80 -2.63
CA LEU A 125 13.11 31.64 -2.06
C LEU A 125 14.41 31.34 -2.81
N SER A 126 14.41 31.42 -4.14
CA SER A 126 15.63 31.21 -4.94
C SER A 126 16.69 32.26 -4.65
N LEU A 127 16.31 33.53 -4.43
CA LEU A 127 17.24 34.60 -4.04
C LEU A 127 17.80 34.38 -2.63
N LEU A 128 16.97 33.91 -1.69
CA LEU A 128 17.39 33.61 -0.32
C LEU A 128 18.30 32.37 -0.23
N LEU A 129 18.04 31.37 -1.09
CA LEU A 129 18.77 30.10 -1.13
C LEU A 129 20.10 30.20 -1.88
N LEU A 130 20.36 31.29 -2.60
CA LEU A 130 21.57 31.46 -3.39
C LEU A 130 22.40 32.67 -2.94
N PRO A 131 23.51 32.44 -2.21
CA PRO A 131 24.43 33.50 -1.80
C PRO A 131 25.25 34.15 -2.92
N THR A 132 25.19 33.67 -4.17
CA THR A 132 26.07 34.15 -5.25
C THR A 132 25.38 34.35 -6.61
N PRO A 133 25.76 35.41 -7.36
CA PRO A 133 25.08 35.84 -8.59
C PRO A 133 25.64 35.13 -9.83
N THR A 134 25.63 33.80 -9.85
CA THR A 134 26.00 33.03 -11.06
C THR A 134 24.91 32.00 -11.32
N THR A 135 24.37 32.06 -12.54
CA THR A 135 23.22 31.29 -13.05
C THR A 135 23.13 29.88 -12.46
N PRO A 136 22.17 29.60 -11.57
CA PRO A 136 22.10 28.30 -10.93
C PRO A 136 21.60 27.23 -11.88
N SER A 137 22.21 26.06 -11.76
CA SER A 137 21.70 24.85 -12.40
C SER A 137 20.32 24.53 -11.81
N PRO A 138 19.28 24.26 -12.63
CA PRO A 138 17.96 23.89 -12.14
C PRO A 138 18.00 22.67 -11.21
N VAL A 139 19.03 21.83 -11.35
CA VAL A 139 19.26 20.64 -10.52
C VAL A 139 19.62 21.03 -9.07
N THR A 140 20.42 22.07 -8.85
CA THR A 140 20.79 22.47 -7.48
C THR A 140 19.62 23.12 -6.75
N LEU A 141 18.78 23.88 -7.47
CA LEU A 141 17.53 24.40 -6.93
C LEU A 141 16.58 23.24 -6.55
N ALA A 142 16.40 22.27 -7.46
CA ALA A 142 15.56 21.11 -7.20
C ALA A 142 16.02 20.31 -5.98
N HIS A 143 17.34 20.11 -5.81
CA HIS A 143 17.89 19.46 -4.62
C HIS A 143 17.65 20.25 -3.34
N ASN A 144 17.83 21.57 -3.36
CA ASN A 144 17.58 22.41 -2.19
C ASN A 144 16.09 22.44 -1.81
N LEU A 145 15.20 22.49 -2.80
CA LEU A 145 13.75 22.41 -2.59
C LEU A 145 13.37 21.05 -2.00
N LEU A 146 13.86 19.96 -2.58
CA LEU A 146 13.59 18.61 -2.08
C LEU A 146 14.12 18.43 -0.64
N SER A 147 15.30 18.98 -0.35
CA SER A 147 15.88 18.99 1.00
C SER A 147 14.98 19.73 1.99
N LEU A 148 14.51 20.93 1.65
CA LEU A 148 13.56 21.67 2.49
C LEU A 148 12.23 20.93 2.67
N GLN A 149 11.70 20.33 1.60
CA GLN A 149 10.46 19.55 1.69
C GLN A 149 10.63 18.35 2.62
N SER A 150 11.79 17.68 2.56
CA SER A 150 12.10 16.58 3.47
C SER A 150 12.24 17.05 4.92
N GLN A 151 12.88 18.19 5.16
CA GLN A 151 12.99 18.79 6.49
C GLN A 151 11.63 19.18 7.05
N LEU A 152 10.76 19.77 6.23
CA LEU A 152 9.41 20.14 6.61
C LEU A 152 8.60 18.89 7.01
N ALA A 153 8.61 17.85 6.18
CA ALA A 153 7.92 16.60 6.48
C ALA A 153 8.46 15.92 7.76
N GLN A 154 9.78 15.96 7.97
CA GLN A 154 10.39 15.46 9.22
C GLN A 154 9.90 16.26 10.43
N LEU A 155 9.85 17.60 10.33
CA LEU A 155 9.37 18.44 11.42
C LEU A 155 7.88 18.18 11.72
N GLU A 156 7.03 18.07 10.69
CA GLU A 156 5.61 17.70 10.86
C GLU A 156 5.46 16.35 11.56
N GLN A 157 6.24 15.34 11.17
CA GLN A 157 6.23 14.03 11.82
C GLN A 157 6.73 14.10 13.28
N THR A 158 7.75 14.93 13.57
CA THR A 158 8.20 15.12 14.95
C THR A 158 7.16 15.83 15.80
N LEU A 159 6.44 16.78 15.23
CA LEU A 159 5.35 17.50 15.90
C LEU A 159 4.22 16.53 16.24
N SER A 160 3.76 15.72 15.27
CA SER A 160 2.70 14.73 15.53
C SER A 160 3.12 13.73 16.61
N ARG A 161 4.40 13.31 16.61
CA ARG A 161 4.94 12.45 17.68
C ARG A 161 4.94 13.15 19.04
N ILE A 162 5.33 14.42 19.11
CA ILE A 162 5.30 15.21 20.35
C ILE A 162 3.87 15.34 20.87
N GLU A 163 2.89 15.57 19.99
CA GLU A 163 1.46 15.63 20.37
C GLU A 163 0.96 14.30 20.95
N THR A 164 1.34 13.17 20.34
CA THR A 164 0.98 11.86 20.92
C THR A 164 1.60 11.65 22.29
N LEU A 165 2.87 12.03 22.48
CA LEU A 165 3.55 11.93 23.77
C LEU A 165 2.95 12.88 24.81
N SER A 166 2.60 14.10 24.43
CA SER A 166 1.99 15.06 25.35
C SER A 166 0.60 14.62 25.78
N SER A 167 -0.20 14.05 24.88
CA SER A 167 -1.50 13.45 25.20
C SER A 167 -1.35 12.25 26.15
N TYR A 168 -0.35 11.40 25.93
CA TYR A 168 -0.06 10.27 26.81
C TYR A 168 0.35 10.73 28.20
N ILE A 169 1.31 11.66 28.31
CA ILE A 169 1.74 12.25 29.59
C ILE A 169 0.57 12.92 30.31
N SER A 170 -0.29 13.63 29.57
CA SER A 170 -1.50 14.26 30.14
C SER A 170 -2.44 13.20 30.72
N SER A 171 -2.68 12.09 30.00
CA SER A 171 -3.51 10.99 30.49
C SER A 171 -2.90 10.29 31.71
N GLU A 172 -1.59 10.08 31.71
CA GLU A 172 -0.87 9.46 32.83
C GLU A 172 -0.88 10.38 34.06
N SER A 173 -0.69 11.69 33.87
CA SER A 173 -0.78 12.66 34.96
C SER A 173 -2.19 12.75 35.56
N GLN A 174 -3.24 12.67 34.73
CA GLN A 174 -4.62 12.58 35.20
C GLN A 174 -4.84 11.28 36.00
N SER A 175 -4.37 10.14 35.49
CA SER A 175 -4.47 8.85 36.20
C SER A 175 -3.70 8.85 37.53
N LEU A 176 -2.54 9.52 37.59
CA LEU A 176 -1.79 9.68 38.83
C LEU A 176 -2.49 10.63 39.79
N SER A 177 -3.13 11.69 39.29
CA SER A 177 -3.92 12.62 40.11
C SER A 177 -5.18 11.95 40.66
N THR A 178 -5.85 11.08 39.90
CA THR A 178 -6.99 10.31 40.42
C THR A 178 -6.51 9.33 41.48
N LEU A 179 -5.42 8.58 41.23
CA LEU A 179 -4.83 7.68 42.21
C LEU A 179 -4.40 8.43 43.49
N SER A 180 -3.74 9.58 43.35
CA SER A 180 -3.34 10.38 44.51
C SER A 180 -4.55 10.90 45.26
N SER A 181 -5.62 11.33 44.57
CA SER A 181 -6.87 11.71 45.21
C SER A 181 -7.49 10.53 45.96
N HIS A 182 -7.52 9.31 45.39
CA HIS A 182 -8.00 8.11 46.10
C HIS A 182 -7.17 7.79 47.35
N LEU A 183 -5.86 8.05 47.31
CA LEU A 183 -5.00 7.90 48.48
C LEU A 183 -5.17 9.04 49.51
N ASN A 184 -5.56 10.24 49.07
CA ASN A 184 -5.74 11.43 49.93
C ASN A 184 -7.19 11.66 50.41
N ILE A 185 -8.19 11.00 49.82
CA ILE A 185 -9.59 11.00 50.29
C ILE A 185 -9.67 10.13 51.55
N ARG A 186 -9.08 10.63 52.64
CA ARG A 186 -9.61 10.44 53.98
C ARG A 186 -9.22 11.63 54.87
N PRO A 187 -9.92 12.77 54.77
CA PRO A 187 -10.00 13.70 55.87
C PRO A 187 -11.21 13.35 56.74
N SER A 188 -10.93 12.98 57.99
CA SER A 188 -11.60 13.51 59.17
C SER A 188 -13.08 13.91 59.03
N SER A 189 -14.00 12.97 59.20
CA SER A 189 -15.36 13.29 59.65
C SER A 189 -15.94 12.12 60.44
N SER A 190 -15.74 12.14 61.76
CA SER A 190 -16.49 11.42 62.81
C SER A 190 -15.56 11.02 63.96
N HIS A 191 -15.27 11.93 64.88
CA HIS A 191 -15.59 11.70 66.28
C HIS A 191 -15.45 13.02 67.05
N SER A 192 -16.40 13.22 67.95
CA SER A 192 -16.73 14.40 68.73
C SER A 192 -15.62 14.89 69.66
N ASP A 193 -15.73 16.18 69.98
CA ASP A 193 -15.24 16.80 71.21
C ASP A 193 -15.45 15.85 72.41
N ASP A 194 -14.37 15.49 73.09
CA ASP A 194 -14.30 15.43 74.55
C ASP A 194 -12.85 15.18 74.99
N ALA A 195 -12.50 15.82 76.09
CA ALA A 195 -11.20 15.86 76.73
C ALA A 195 -10.58 14.47 76.99
N ASP A 196 -9.27 14.30 76.83
CA ASP A 196 -8.38 14.08 77.98
C ASP A 196 -6.89 14.02 77.57
N GLU A 197 -6.07 14.32 78.56
CA GLU A 197 -4.62 14.30 78.62
C GLU A 197 -4.02 12.88 78.45
N THR A 198 -2.76 12.81 78.02
CA THR A 198 -1.90 11.61 77.98
C THR A 198 -2.34 10.42 77.11
N THR A 199 -1.78 10.31 75.89
CA THR A 199 -1.12 9.09 75.37
C THR A 199 -0.60 9.30 73.94
N ASN A 200 0.46 8.56 73.61
CA ASN A 200 1.25 8.56 72.37
C ASN A 200 0.51 8.96 71.08
N PRO A 201 1.14 9.75 70.17
CA PRO A 201 0.53 10.06 68.89
C PRO A 201 0.24 8.76 68.12
N PRO A 202 -1.00 8.52 67.64
CA PRO A 202 -1.30 7.34 66.87
C PRO A 202 -0.49 7.43 65.58
N LYS A 203 0.41 6.45 65.37
CA LYS A 203 1.07 6.24 64.08
C LYS A 203 -0.04 6.23 63.04
N SER A 204 -0.04 7.24 62.18
CA SER A 204 -0.91 7.34 61.02
C SER A 204 -0.97 5.96 60.36
N GLN A 205 -2.18 5.41 60.23
CA GLN A 205 -2.44 4.23 59.42
C GLN A 205 -2.22 4.61 57.95
N ASN A 206 -0.96 4.81 57.59
CA ASN A 206 -0.53 5.08 56.24
C ASN A 206 -0.70 3.80 55.44
N TYR A 207 -1.13 3.96 54.19
CA TYR A 207 -1.21 2.93 53.18
C TYR A 207 -0.05 1.92 53.29
N HIS A 208 -0.37 0.69 53.68
CA HIS A 208 0.57 -0.42 53.66
C HIS A 208 0.41 -1.14 52.31
N PRO A 209 1.39 -1.04 51.39
CA PRO A 209 1.29 -1.74 50.12
C PRO A 209 1.19 -3.25 50.39
N HIS A 210 0.21 -3.88 49.76
CA HIS A 210 0.01 -5.33 49.89
C HIS A 210 1.32 -6.06 49.53
N PRO A 211 1.77 -7.07 50.29
CA PRO A 211 3.07 -7.72 50.09
C PRO A 211 3.25 -8.37 48.71
N SER A 212 2.16 -8.59 47.96
CA SER A 212 2.23 -9.01 46.55
C SER A 212 2.79 -7.93 45.61
N LEU A 213 2.57 -6.63 45.90
CA LEU A 213 3.10 -5.53 45.10
C LEU A 213 4.62 -5.44 45.22
N ALA A 214 5.18 -5.64 46.41
CA ALA A 214 6.63 -5.69 46.61
C ALA A 214 7.26 -6.84 45.80
N LYS A 215 6.62 -8.02 45.80
CA LYS A 215 7.05 -9.17 44.99
C LYS A 215 6.95 -8.89 43.48
N SER A 216 5.85 -8.27 43.04
CA SER A 216 5.62 -7.90 41.63
C SER A 216 6.61 -6.82 41.16
N ASN A 217 6.89 -5.82 42.00
CA ASN A 217 7.83 -4.75 41.70
C ASN A 217 9.27 -5.30 41.58
N LEU A 218 9.66 -6.22 42.47
CA LEU A 218 10.95 -6.91 42.38
C LEU A 218 11.04 -7.73 41.08
N ALA A 219 9.96 -8.44 40.69
CA ALA A 219 9.91 -9.16 39.42
C ALA A 219 9.99 -8.21 38.20
N ALA A 220 9.30 -7.07 38.24
CA ALA A 220 9.37 -6.03 37.21
C ALA A 220 10.78 -5.43 37.11
N GLN A 221 11.44 -5.14 38.24
CA GLN A 221 12.82 -4.66 38.26
C GLN A 221 13.80 -5.69 37.68
N ARG A 222 13.60 -6.99 37.95
CA ARG A 222 14.40 -8.06 37.32
C ARG A 222 14.20 -8.10 35.80
N ARG A 223 12.95 -7.97 35.33
CA ARG A 223 12.63 -7.90 33.88
C ARG A 223 13.23 -6.66 33.22
N ILE A 224 13.13 -5.49 33.87
CA ILE A 224 13.72 -4.26 33.37
C ILE A 224 15.24 -4.41 33.25
N LYS A 225 15.91 -4.98 34.26
CA LYS A 225 17.36 -5.24 34.20
C LYS A 225 17.75 -6.22 33.09
N SER A 226 16.96 -7.28 32.86
CA SER A 226 17.23 -8.21 31.75
C SER A 226 17.02 -7.55 30.39
N LEU A 227 15.98 -6.73 30.24
CA LEU A 227 15.71 -6.02 29.00
C LEU A 227 16.73 -4.91 28.74
N SER A 228 17.15 -4.16 29.77
CA SER A 228 18.18 -3.14 29.62
C SER A 228 19.53 -3.75 29.24
N ALA A 229 19.87 -4.90 29.82
CA ALA A 229 21.06 -5.66 29.41
C ALA A 229 20.95 -6.11 27.95
N ARG A 230 19.78 -6.57 27.51
CA ARG A 230 19.54 -6.96 26.11
C ARG A 230 19.61 -5.77 25.15
N VAL A 231 19.11 -4.61 25.54
CA VAL A 231 19.21 -3.37 24.74
C VAL A 231 20.68 -2.94 24.62
N GLN A 232 21.46 -3.03 25.70
CA GLN A 232 22.89 -2.74 25.65
C GLN A 232 23.67 -3.76 24.81
N GLU A 233 23.30 -5.03 24.85
CA GLU A 233 23.86 -6.08 23.99
C GLU A 233 23.54 -5.84 22.52
N LEU A 234 22.29 -5.47 22.20
CA LEU A 234 21.89 -5.09 20.83
C LEU A 234 22.61 -3.82 20.38
N ALA A 235 22.70 -2.80 21.24
CA ALA A 235 23.46 -1.58 20.96
C ALA A 235 24.95 -1.88 20.73
N ALA A 236 25.54 -2.80 21.49
CA ALA A 236 26.93 -3.26 21.31
C ALA A 236 27.11 -4.12 20.05
N ALA A 237 26.10 -4.91 19.67
CA ALA A 237 26.09 -5.65 18.40
C ALA A 237 25.97 -4.70 17.20
N HIS A 238 25.21 -3.60 17.33
CA HIS A 238 25.14 -2.53 16.33
C HIS A 238 26.39 -1.63 16.32
N ALA A 239 27.07 -1.48 17.46
CA ALA A 239 28.33 -0.75 17.58
C ALA A 239 29.57 -1.60 17.25
N SER A 240 29.41 -2.92 17.06
CA SER A 240 30.51 -3.80 16.66
C SER A 240 30.92 -3.49 15.20
N PRO A 241 32.18 -3.11 14.96
CA PRO A 241 32.59 -2.45 13.74
C PRO A 241 32.96 -3.48 12.68
N ASN A 242 32.00 -3.85 11.84
CA ASN A 242 32.26 -4.38 10.49
C ASN A 242 31.55 -3.56 9.42
N LEU A 243 31.30 -2.28 9.71
CA LEU A 243 30.80 -1.30 8.74
C LEU A 243 31.60 0.01 8.80
N SER A 244 32.90 -0.09 9.09
CA SER A 244 33.85 1.01 8.92
C SER A 244 34.53 0.88 7.56
N LEU A 245 33.75 1.00 6.49
CA LEU A 245 34.19 1.43 5.17
C LEU A 245 32.90 1.82 4.41
N ASP A 246 32.85 3.02 3.85
CA ASP A 246 31.83 3.54 2.92
C ASP A 246 30.62 4.33 3.47
N HIS A 247 30.81 5.19 4.48
CA HIS A 247 29.83 6.27 4.76
C HIS A 247 29.93 7.47 3.80
N ASP A 248 30.72 7.36 2.72
CA ASP A 248 30.90 8.42 1.71
C ASP A 248 30.25 8.08 0.34
N ARG A 249 29.37 7.07 0.32
CA ARG A 249 28.47 6.81 -0.81
C ARG A 249 27.02 6.81 -0.35
N GLY A 250 26.34 7.93 -0.62
CA GLY A 250 24.89 8.02 -0.50
C GLY A 250 24.22 6.90 -1.30
N GLY A 251 23.46 6.07 -0.58
CA GLY A 251 22.65 5.00 -1.12
C GLY A 251 22.87 3.71 -0.36
N THR A 252 21.92 3.34 0.50
CA THR A 252 21.71 1.94 0.87
C THR A 252 21.80 1.11 -0.41
N GLY A 253 22.82 0.26 -0.52
CA GLY A 253 23.11 -0.43 -1.77
C GLY A 253 21.88 -1.21 -2.23
N ILE A 254 21.59 -1.24 -3.54
CA ILE A 254 20.49 -2.02 -4.12
C ILE A 254 20.54 -3.49 -3.64
N GLN A 255 21.75 -4.01 -3.37
CA GLN A 255 21.94 -5.33 -2.78
C GLN A 255 21.41 -5.45 -1.34
N GLU A 256 21.54 -4.42 -0.53
CA GLU A 256 21.00 -4.40 0.84
C GLU A 256 19.48 -4.31 0.83
N ILE A 257 18.91 -3.48 -0.06
CA ILE A 257 17.46 -3.41 -0.29
C ILE A 257 16.93 -4.78 -0.74
N HIS A 258 17.62 -5.44 -1.67
CA HIS A 258 17.24 -6.77 -2.14
C HIS A 258 17.37 -7.83 -1.03
N ALA A 259 18.39 -7.77 -0.17
CA ALA A 259 18.51 -8.66 0.97
C ALA A 259 17.37 -8.45 2.00
N GLN A 260 17.00 -7.19 2.25
CA GLN A 260 15.87 -6.84 3.10
C GLN A 260 14.53 -7.28 2.50
N GLU A 261 14.34 -7.13 1.18
CA GLU A 261 13.17 -7.61 0.45
C GLU A 261 13.04 -9.14 0.56
N GLN A 262 14.13 -9.88 0.36
CA GLN A 262 14.12 -11.33 0.53
C GLN A 262 13.80 -11.76 1.96
N ALA A 263 14.31 -11.04 2.97
CA ALA A 263 13.99 -11.29 4.36
C ALA A 263 12.50 -11.02 4.65
N TYR A 264 11.95 -9.94 4.10
CA TYR A 264 10.54 -9.59 4.21
C TYR A 264 9.63 -10.63 3.55
N LEU A 265 9.98 -11.10 2.36
CA LEU A 265 9.21 -12.14 1.67
C LEU A 265 9.17 -13.46 2.46
N LYS A 266 10.30 -13.84 3.09
CA LYS A 266 10.33 -15.00 4.00
C LYS A 266 9.42 -14.81 5.21
N LEU A 267 9.43 -13.63 5.82
CA LEU A 267 8.55 -13.31 6.95
C LEU A 267 7.07 -13.34 6.54
N LEU A 268 6.76 -12.84 5.35
CA LEU A 268 5.40 -12.85 4.79
C LEU A 268 4.93 -14.28 4.55
N GLN A 269 5.80 -15.16 4.05
CA GLN A 269 5.50 -16.58 3.90
C GLN A 269 5.24 -17.24 5.27
N GLN A 270 6.10 -16.99 6.26
CA GLN A 270 5.87 -17.48 7.63
C GLN A 270 4.56 -16.96 8.22
N LYS A 271 4.20 -15.70 7.98
CA LYS A 271 2.93 -15.12 8.42
C LYS A 271 1.75 -15.80 7.74
N LYS A 272 1.83 -16.11 6.45
CA LYS A 272 0.80 -16.87 5.73
C LYS A 272 0.64 -18.29 6.29
N ASP A 273 1.75 -18.96 6.59
CA ASP A 273 1.73 -20.30 7.17
C ASP A 273 1.11 -20.29 8.58
N LEU A 274 1.45 -19.29 9.40
CA LEU A 274 0.86 -19.09 10.73
C LEU A 274 -0.62 -18.69 10.65
N ASP A 275 -1.01 -17.85 9.71
CA ASP A 275 -2.41 -17.51 9.48
C ASP A 275 -3.21 -18.73 9.02
N ALA A 276 -2.64 -19.59 8.17
CA ALA A 276 -3.28 -20.84 7.77
C ALA A 276 -3.44 -21.80 8.97
N GLN A 277 -2.45 -21.84 9.87
CA GLN A 277 -2.55 -22.56 11.13
C GLN A 277 -3.63 -21.94 12.04
N LEU A 278 -3.66 -20.62 12.20
CA LEU A 278 -4.67 -19.91 12.99
C LEU A 278 -6.08 -20.04 12.42
N ALA A 279 -6.22 -20.10 11.09
CA ALA A 279 -7.51 -20.33 10.44
C ALA A 279 -8.11 -21.69 10.83
N SER A 280 -7.29 -22.71 11.11
CA SER A 280 -7.78 -23.98 11.66
C SER A 280 -8.33 -23.87 13.09
N PHE A 281 -7.92 -22.83 13.81
CA PHE A 281 -8.41 -22.49 15.15
C PHE A 281 -9.45 -21.34 15.14
N ALA A 282 -9.80 -20.82 13.96
CA ALA A 282 -10.81 -19.77 13.83
C ALA A 282 -12.18 -20.35 14.20
N GLY A 283 -12.69 -19.94 15.36
CA GLY A 283 -13.93 -20.46 15.95
C GLY A 283 -13.75 -20.94 17.39
N LEU A 284 -12.52 -21.14 17.87
CA LEU A 284 -12.28 -21.33 19.29
C LEU A 284 -12.45 -19.98 20.01
N PRO A 285 -13.21 -19.94 21.12
CA PRO A 285 -13.28 -18.75 21.96
C PRO A 285 -11.87 -18.28 22.35
N HIS A 286 -11.62 -16.97 22.26
CA HIS A 286 -10.35 -16.35 22.65
C HIS A 286 -10.02 -16.59 24.14
N ASP A 287 -11.02 -16.94 24.94
CA ASP A 287 -10.91 -17.28 26.34
C ASP A 287 -10.99 -18.80 26.55
N ILE A 288 -9.84 -19.39 26.93
CA ILE A 288 -9.68 -20.83 27.16
C ILE A 288 -10.54 -21.29 28.34
N ASP A 289 -10.76 -20.43 29.33
CA ASP A 289 -11.51 -20.78 30.53
C ASP A 289 -13.02 -20.79 30.24
N ALA A 290 -13.52 -19.86 29.42
CA ALA A 290 -14.90 -19.88 28.95
C ALA A 290 -15.22 -21.11 28.08
N ALA A 291 -14.31 -21.51 27.18
CA ALA A 291 -14.48 -22.72 26.37
C ALA A 291 -14.48 -24.01 27.20
N ARG A 292 -13.74 -24.04 28.32
CA ARG A 292 -13.76 -25.16 29.27
C ARG A 292 -15.07 -25.25 30.02
N GLU A 293 -15.62 -24.11 30.42
CA GLU A 293 -16.92 -24.04 31.09
C GLU A 293 -18.05 -24.54 30.17
N GLU A 294 -18.07 -24.12 28.90
CA GLU A 294 -19.04 -24.62 27.92
C GLU A 294 -18.90 -26.14 27.68
N LEU A 295 -17.66 -26.66 27.62
CA LEU A 295 -17.43 -28.10 27.49
C LEU A 295 -17.92 -28.90 28.70
N GLU A 296 -17.71 -28.41 29.92
CA GLU A 296 -18.23 -29.06 31.12
C GLU A 296 -19.76 -29.01 31.16
N ASN A 297 -20.38 -27.90 30.75
CA ASN A 297 -21.83 -27.80 30.63
C ASN A 297 -22.40 -28.82 29.64
N LEU A 298 -21.80 -28.95 28.46
CA LEU A 298 -22.21 -29.95 27.46
C LEU A 298 -21.99 -31.38 27.95
N ARG A 299 -20.93 -31.65 28.73
CA ARG A 299 -20.70 -32.97 29.35
C ARG A 299 -21.77 -33.31 30.38
N ILE A 300 -22.19 -32.33 31.18
CA ILE A 300 -23.28 -32.51 32.14
C ILE A 300 -24.58 -32.81 31.40
N GLU A 301 -24.88 -32.10 30.31
CA GLU A 301 -26.07 -32.32 29.49
C GLU A 301 -26.06 -33.71 28.81
N LEU A 302 -24.90 -34.15 28.29
CA LEU A 302 -24.75 -35.50 27.76
C LEU A 302 -24.98 -36.57 28.83
N LYS A 303 -24.42 -36.41 30.03
CA LYS A 303 -24.69 -37.35 31.13
C LYS A 303 -26.18 -37.39 31.47
N ARG A 304 -26.82 -36.23 31.62
CA ARG A 304 -28.25 -36.11 31.91
C ARG A 304 -29.11 -36.84 30.87
N THR A 305 -28.85 -36.63 29.59
CA THR A 305 -29.59 -37.30 28.51
C THR A 305 -29.29 -38.79 28.44
N THR A 306 -28.09 -39.22 28.80
CA THR A 306 -27.73 -40.64 28.91
C THR A 306 -28.47 -41.29 30.09
N ASP A 307 -28.54 -40.62 31.23
CA ASP A 307 -29.28 -41.09 32.40
C ASP A 307 -30.79 -41.16 32.12
N GLU A 308 -31.35 -40.17 31.41
CA GLU A 308 -32.74 -40.20 30.94
C GLU A 308 -32.98 -41.38 29.99
N ARG A 309 -32.07 -41.62 29.04
CA ARG A 309 -32.15 -42.77 28.13
C ARG A 309 -32.11 -44.09 28.91
N ASP A 310 -31.19 -44.21 29.85
CA ASP A 310 -31.00 -45.45 30.62
C ASP A 310 -32.19 -45.70 31.55
N SER A 311 -32.76 -44.66 32.16
CA SER A 311 -34.03 -44.71 32.90
C SER A 311 -35.20 -45.20 32.05
N VAL A 312 -35.36 -44.63 30.83
CA VAL A 312 -36.40 -45.07 29.90
C VAL A 312 -36.17 -46.50 29.45
N PHE A 313 -34.90 -46.89 29.25
CA PHE A 313 -34.54 -48.25 28.86
C PHE A 313 -34.82 -49.25 29.98
N GLU A 314 -34.44 -48.97 31.22
CA GLU A 314 -34.78 -49.78 32.39
C GLU A 314 -36.30 -49.91 32.54
N GLY A 315 -37.05 -48.82 32.37
CA GLY A 315 -38.50 -48.83 32.38
C GLY A 315 -39.13 -49.70 31.28
N LEU A 316 -38.50 -49.78 30.10
CA LEU A 316 -38.92 -50.71 29.03
C LEU A 316 -38.57 -52.15 29.37
N VAL A 317 -37.35 -52.40 29.87
CA VAL A 317 -36.88 -53.75 30.23
C VAL A 317 -37.72 -54.33 31.37
N GLU A 318 -38.08 -53.54 32.39
CA GLU A 318 -38.95 -54.00 33.48
C GLU A 318 -40.39 -54.31 33.05
N ARG A 319 -40.86 -53.68 31.97
CA ARG A 319 -42.18 -53.95 31.37
C ARG A 319 -42.19 -55.25 30.56
N GLU A 320 -41.11 -55.48 29.80
CA GLU A 320 -40.97 -56.64 28.92
C GLU A 320 -40.44 -57.90 29.64
N THR A 321 -39.79 -57.74 30.80
CA THR A 321 -39.38 -58.87 31.63
C THR A 321 -40.50 -59.30 32.59
N PRO A 322 -41.06 -60.51 32.46
CA PRO A 322 -42.12 -60.96 33.37
C PRO A 322 -41.53 -61.13 34.77
N LYS A 323 -41.96 -60.28 35.72
CA LYS A 323 -41.65 -60.45 37.15
C LYS A 323 -42.03 -61.88 37.57
N LYS A 324 -41.02 -62.71 37.84
CA LYS A 324 -41.21 -63.99 38.55
C LYS A 324 -41.80 -63.65 39.92
N LYS A 325 -43.11 -63.86 40.10
CA LYS A 325 -43.82 -63.73 41.39
C LYS A 325 -43.06 -64.53 42.44
N GLY A 326 -42.30 -63.84 43.28
CA GLY A 326 -41.73 -64.39 44.50
C GLY A 326 -42.87 -64.80 45.42
N ARG A 327 -42.91 -66.10 45.75
CA ARG A 327 -43.83 -66.72 46.68
C ARG A 327 -43.58 -66.17 48.09
N SER A 328 -44.23 -65.07 48.45
CA SER A 328 -44.35 -64.60 49.83
C SER A 328 -45.31 -65.55 50.56
N GLY A 329 -44.73 -66.46 51.35
CA GLY A 329 -45.47 -67.29 52.29
C GLY A 329 -45.83 -66.45 53.52
N THR A 330 -47.12 -66.12 53.65
CA THR A 330 -47.72 -65.66 54.90
C THR A 330 -48.40 -66.87 55.55
N ILE A 331 -47.90 -67.38 56.67
CA ILE A 331 -48.58 -68.12 57.75
C ILE A 331 -47.59 -68.07 58.93
N GLY A 332 -47.90 -67.69 60.16
CA GLY A 332 -49.17 -67.35 60.78
C GLY A 332 -48.91 -67.01 62.25
N ARG A 333 -49.65 -66.01 62.72
CA ARG A 333 -49.85 -65.66 64.13
C ARG A 333 -50.62 -66.77 64.83
N ARG A 334 -50.23 -67.18 66.05
CA ARG A 334 -51.13 -67.70 67.12
C ARG A 334 -50.35 -67.96 68.41
N GLY A 335 -50.95 -67.57 69.54
CA GLY A 335 -50.60 -68.00 70.89
C GLY A 335 -49.95 -66.91 71.71
#